data_AF-A0A7W9HVM8-F1
#
_entry.id   AF-A0A7W9HVM8-F1
#
_cell.length_a   1.000
_cell.length_b   1.000
_cell.length_c   1.000
_cell.angle_alpha   90.00
_cell.angle_beta   90.00
_cell.angle_gamma   90.00
#
_symmetry.space_group_name_H-M   'P 1'
#
loop_
_entity.id
_entity.type
_entity.pdbx_description
1 polymer ?
#
loop_
_entity_poly.entity_id
_entity_poly.type
_entity_poly.pdbx_seq_one_letter_code
_entity_poly.pdbx_strand_id
1 'polypeptide(L)'
;MAKLTEEEKARRALSRRRKAALEAEQDEIRREARRREWEANGMYLSRAEINAGAACRGCGLPVADGLGRWPPLLQMDTNAA
;
A
#
# COMPACT_ATOMS: atom_id res chain seq x y z
N MET A 1 36.25 9.41 -6.32
CA MET A 1 34.90 10.00 -6.43
C MET A 1 34.93 11.38 -5.82
N ALA A 2 34.79 12.46 -6.62
CA ALA A 2 34.79 13.82 -6.08
C ALA A 2 33.57 14.02 -5.17
N LYS A 3 33.76 14.65 -4.00
CA LYS A 3 32.65 15.04 -3.11
C LYS A 3 31.90 16.21 -3.73
N LEU A 4 30.58 16.13 -3.75
CA LEU A 4 29.69 17.22 -4.17
C LEU A 4 29.81 18.40 -3.21
N THR A 5 29.72 19.61 -3.75
CA THR A 5 29.62 20.84 -2.93
C THR A 5 28.25 20.93 -2.25
N GLU A 6 28.14 21.78 -1.23
CA GLU A 6 26.87 21.99 -0.52
C GLU A 6 25.77 22.57 -1.45
N GLU A 7 26.14 23.43 -2.39
CA GLU A 7 25.22 23.98 -3.38
C GLU A 7 24.68 22.88 -4.32
N GLU A 8 25.53 21.96 -4.75
CA GLU A 8 25.11 20.83 -5.59
C GLU A 8 24.19 19.86 -4.82
N LYS A 9 24.47 19.63 -3.54
CA LYS A 9 23.59 18.84 -2.65
C LYS A 9 22.24 19.52 -2.49
N ALA A 10 22.21 20.82 -2.25
CA ALA A 10 20.97 21.60 -2.11
C ALA A 10 20.14 21.55 -3.41
N ARG A 11 20.78 21.73 -4.57
CA ARG A 11 20.12 21.63 -5.89
C ARG A 11 19.51 20.25 -6.11
N ARG A 12 20.22 19.18 -5.76
CA ARG A 12 19.71 17.80 -5.84
C ARG A 12 18.55 17.55 -4.88
N ALA A 13 18.63 18.05 -3.65
CA ALA A 13 17.55 17.92 -2.67
C ALA A 13 16.27 18.61 -3.16
N LEU A 14 16.37 19.82 -3.71
CA LEU A 14 15.23 20.53 -4.29
C LEU A 14 14.63 19.78 -5.49
N SER A 15 15.48 19.27 -6.39
CA SER A 15 15.05 18.46 -7.53
C SER A 15 14.30 17.20 -7.09
N ARG A 16 14.81 16.48 -6.09
CA ARG A 16 14.14 15.30 -5.51
C ARG A 16 12.78 15.62 -4.92
N ARG A 17 12.65 16.73 -4.18
CA ARG A 17 11.36 17.16 -3.59
C ARG A 17 10.33 17.45 -4.68
N ARG A 18 10.73 18.17 -5.74
CA ARG A 18 9.85 18.45 -6.88
C ARG A 18 9.40 17.17 -7.58
N LYS A 19 10.33 16.26 -7.84
CA LYS A 19 10.03 14.97 -8.46
C LYS A 19 9.08 14.13 -7.60
N ALA A 20 9.34 14.03 -6.30
CA ALA A 20 8.49 13.29 -5.37
C ALA A 20 7.06 13.86 -5.31
N ALA A 21 6.90 15.18 -5.38
CA ALA A 21 5.56 15.80 -5.43
C ALA A 21 4.79 15.38 -6.70
N LEU A 22 5.44 15.43 -7.87
CA LEU A 22 4.83 15.01 -9.13
C LEU A 22 4.50 13.50 -9.15
N GLU A 23 5.40 12.67 -8.61
CA GLU A 23 5.16 11.22 -8.50
C GLU A 23 3.99 10.92 -7.57
N ALA A 24 3.85 11.65 -6.45
CA ALA A 24 2.72 11.49 -5.54
C ALA A 24 1.38 11.84 -6.21
N GLU A 25 1.31 12.92 -6.98
CA GLU A 25 0.12 13.28 -7.75
C GLU A 25 -0.25 12.19 -8.77
N GLN A 26 0.74 11.67 -9.51
CA GLN A 26 0.52 10.59 -10.47
C GLN A 26 0.11 9.28 -9.80
N ASP A 27 0.65 8.97 -8.62
CA ASP A 27 0.25 7.82 -7.82
C ASP A 27 -1.21 7.91 -7.38
N GLU A 28 -1.66 9.08 -6.94
CA GLU A 28 -3.05 9.28 -6.53
C GLU A 28 -4.01 9.11 -7.72
N ILE A 29 -3.69 9.66 -8.88
CA ILE A 29 -4.48 9.45 -10.11
C ILE A 29 -4.58 7.96 -10.46
N ARG A 30 -3.44 7.23 -10.41
CA ARG A 30 -3.43 5.79 -10.70
C ARG A 30 -4.23 4.99 -9.68
N ARG A 31 -4.15 5.34 -8.39
CA ARG A 31 -4.93 4.70 -7.32
C ARG A 31 -6.41 4.93 -7.51
N GLU A 32 -6.82 6.14 -7.87
CA GLU A 32 -8.21 6.47 -8.10
C GLU A 32 -8.78 5.75 -9.33
N ALA A 33 -8.05 5.74 -10.45
CA ALA A 33 -8.43 4.99 -11.64
C ALA A 33 -8.64 3.50 -11.34
N ARG A 34 -7.72 2.90 -10.57
CA ARG A 34 -7.82 1.51 -10.14
C ARG A 34 -9.01 1.26 -9.21
N ARG A 35 -9.29 2.17 -8.28
CA ARG A 35 -10.48 2.06 -7.41
C ARG A 35 -11.76 2.06 -8.25
N ARG A 36 -11.89 2.98 -9.20
CA ARG A 36 -13.05 3.06 -10.11
C ARG A 36 -13.20 1.79 -10.94
N GLU A 37 -12.10 1.25 -11.46
CA GLU A 37 -12.10 -0.03 -12.17
C GLU A 37 -12.59 -1.18 -11.29
N TRP A 38 -12.11 -1.26 -10.04
CA TRP A 38 -12.55 -2.29 -9.10
C TRP A 38 -14.02 -2.13 -8.71
N GLU A 39 -14.50 -0.90 -8.53
CA GLU A 39 -15.92 -0.63 -8.25
C GLU A 39 -16.79 -1.06 -9.43
N ALA A 40 -16.43 -0.67 -10.65
CA ALA A 40 -17.16 -1.00 -11.88
C ALA A 40 -17.24 -2.52 -12.12
N ASN A 41 -16.18 -3.25 -11.80
CA ASN A 41 -16.15 -4.71 -11.92
C ASN A 41 -16.68 -5.45 -10.69
N GLY A 42 -17.22 -4.73 -9.70
CA GLY A 42 -17.69 -5.33 -8.47
C GLY A 42 -16.59 -6.05 -7.67
N MET A 43 -15.33 -5.68 -7.84
CA MET A 43 -14.17 -6.24 -7.12
C MET A 43 -13.79 -5.41 -5.88
N TYR A 44 -14.26 -4.16 -5.78
CA TYR A 44 -13.95 -3.27 -4.67
C TYR A 44 -14.66 -3.68 -3.39
N LEU A 45 -13.89 -3.92 -2.33
CA LEU A 45 -14.40 -4.16 -0.98
C LEU A 45 -14.34 -2.87 -0.16
N SER A 46 -15.47 -2.51 0.45
CA SER A 46 -15.53 -1.41 1.40
C SER A 46 -14.76 -1.75 2.67
N ARG A 47 -14.38 -0.71 3.44
CA ARG A 47 -13.73 -0.90 4.73
C ARG A 47 -14.58 -1.72 5.70
N ALA A 48 -15.91 -1.57 5.64
CA ALA A 48 -16.85 -2.34 6.46
C ALA A 48 -16.81 -3.83 6.09
N GLU A 49 -16.80 -4.17 4.79
CA GLU A 49 -16.69 -5.56 4.34
C GLU A 49 -15.35 -6.18 4.72
N ILE A 50 -14.24 -5.44 4.60
CA ILE A 50 -12.93 -5.91 5.04
C ILE A 50 -12.95 -6.20 6.55
N ASN A 51 -13.50 -5.29 7.35
CA ASN A 51 -13.60 -5.48 8.80
C ASN A 51 -14.55 -6.63 9.18
N ALA A 52 -15.55 -6.92 8.35
CA ALA A 52 -16.44 -8.06 8.50
C ALA A 52 -15.82 -9.39 8.03
N GLY A 53 -14.57 -9.38 7.53
CA GLY A 53 -13.87 -10.57 7.08
C GLY A 53 -14.27 -11.03 5.67
N ALA A 54 -14.83 -10.16 4.84
CA ALA A 54 -15.19 -10.50 3.47
C ALA A 54 -13.97 -11.02 2.68
N ALA A 55 -14.17 -12.10 1.94
CA ALA A 55 -13.14 -12.67 1.07
C ALA A 55 -12.85 -11.73 -0.11
N CYS A 56 -11.60 -11.76 -0.58
CA CYS A 56 -11.18 -11.07 -1.79
C CYS A 56 -12.02 -11.56 -2.98
N ARG A 57 -12.65 -10.63 -3.70
CA ARG A 57 -13.52 -10.97 -4.83
C ARG A 57 -12.75 -11.47 -6.07
N GLY A 58 -11.43 -11.31 -6.11
CA GLY A 58 -10.57 -11.80 -7.19
C GLY A 58 -10.02 -13.22 -6.97
N CYS A 59 -9.60 -13.54 -5.74
CA CYS A 59 -8.97 -14.84 -5.43
C CYS A 59 -9.74 -15.72 -4.44
N GLY A 60 -10.81 -15.20 -3.82
CA GLY A 60 -11.62 -15.93 -2.84
C GLY A 60 -10.98 -16.13 -1.47
N LEU A 61 -9.74 -15.68 -1.26
CA LEU A 61 -9.04 -15.78 0.03
C LEU A 61 -9.41 -14.64 0.97
N PRO A 62 -9.34 -14.84 2.31
CA PRO A 62 -9.52 -13.75 3.27
C PRO A 62 -8.60 -12.57 2.98
N VAL A 63 -9.14 -11.35 3.02
CA VAL A 63 -8.33 -10.12 2.82
C VAL A 63 -7.38 -9.89 3.99
N ALA A 64 -7.78 -10.32 5.19
CA ALA A 64 -6.92 -10.43 6.36
C ALA A 64 -6.95 -11.89 6.82
N ASP A 65 -5.79 -12.51 6.94
CA ASP A 65 -5.62 -13.89 7.41
C ASP A 65 -5.64 -14.00 8.95
N GLY A 66 -5.65 -12.86 9.65
CA GLY A 66 -5.68 -12.82 11.12
C GLY A 66 -4.35 -13.21 11.78
N LEU A 67 -3.30 -13.51 11.02
CA LEU A 67 -2.03 -14.10 11.51
C LEU A 67 -1.08 -13.06 12.17
N GLY A 68 -1.60 -11.86 12.46
CA GLY A 68 -0.83 -10.77 13.05
C GLY A 68 0.14 -10.09 12.08
N ARG A 69 0.74 -8.98 12.52
CA ARG A 69 1.61 -8.13 11.69
C ARG A 69 3.09 -8.55 11.73
N TRP A 70 3.43 -9.63 12.42
CA TRP A 70 4.80 -10.03 12.73
C TRP A 70 5.04 -11.54 12.50
N PRO A 71 6.12 -11.93 11.80
CA PRO A 71 6.44 -13.32 11.48
C PRO A 71 6.43 -14.33 12.65
N PRO A 72 6.81 -13.98 13.90
CA PRO A 72 6.84 -14.95 15.00
C PRO A 72 5.46 -15.39 15.50
N LEU A 73 4.38 -14.66 15.14
CA LEU A 73 3.03 -14.94 15.62
C LEU A 73 2.29 -16.01 14.80
N LEU A 74 2.86 -16.43 13.66
CA LEU A 74 2.35 -17.52 12.81
C LEU A 74 2.25 -18.89 13.51
N GLN A 75 2.92 -19.07 14.65
CA GLN A 75 3.01 -20.35 15.38
C GLN A 75 2.23 -20.36 16.72
N MET A 76 1.52 -19.28 17.09
CA MET A 76 0.90 -19.18 18.42
C MET A 76 -0.57 -19.63 18.50
N ASP A 77 -1.18 -20.10 17.41
CA ASP A 77 -2.54 -20.64 17.43
C ASP A 77 -2.60 -22.15 17.76
N THR A 78 -1.50 -22.75 18.24
CA THR A 78 -1.57 -24.05 18.94
C THR A 78 -1.64 -23.79 20.44
N ASN A 79 -2.85 -23.50 20.94
CA ASN A 79 -3.42 -23.87 22.25
C ASN A 79 -4.39 -22.79 22.76
N ALA A 80 -5.67 -22.97 22.45
CA ALA A 80 -6.74 -22.56 23.36
C ALA A 80 -7.84 -23.63 23.30
N ALA A 81 -8.18 -24.12 24.48
CA ALA A 81 -9.00 -25.29 24.79
C ALA A 81 -10.48 -25.15 24.39
#